data_AF-A0AAJ2PYC6-F1
#
_entry.id   AF-A0AAJ2PYC6-F1
#
_cell.length_a   1.000
_cell.length_b   1.000
_cell.length_c   1.000
_cell.angle_alpha   90.00
_cell.angle_beta   90.00
_cell.angle_gamma   90.00
#
_symmetry.space_group_name_H-M   'P 1'
#
loop_
_entity.id
_entity.type
_entity.pdbx_description
1 polymer ?
#
loop_
_entity_poly.entity_id
_entity_poly.type
_entity_poly.pdbx_seq_one_letter_code
_entity_poly.pdbx_strand_id
1 'polypeptide(L)'
;LQITDAIQPKHMTFMLGQIRELLTNYGTIDMFMTDGYAWQAGQQAVSYQAIRSLVKELQPDCVTLDIGGLSEPFLSDAIFFEEPLGVTAPAGNTYAGMQGQTISNGWFWHPSTPTEGLMSKAAILTHLADLEPKYTSFILNCPPNRNGLLDTNVVNRLAEVGAAWSPNASRPPLPAQPLRAEHPVTPVNAYATGFHTGEGPLNAIDGLSDVRYETCWSTWGLPAPLPHSITIDLGGVWSNVSTLEYLPKQWSRSNSTDGDITSCTILTSTDGVTFTQVATGTWAGNSRKPKLAEWPNRNVGFVRIQVNAATGGYANISGVRIGGRSLKPALVSTTLPGDATVYRLIARHSGQAADVVGRRTTDGTPIQQWPLLDQTNQKWTFVKTGDGYYKIKGVGSGKLLEIGGLSRADGGTAGIWGDAAAPQQHWAVTPTGDGHFVLINRYSGLSLAVDEGSTANAAAVEQQPYTSQTHQQWKIVPF
;
A
#
# COMPACT_ATOMS: atom_id res chain seq x y z
N LEU A 1 13.32 12.18 5.95
CA LEU A 1 14.47 11.61 5.22
C LEU A 1 14.71 12.47 3.97
N GLN A 2 15.96 12.79 3.64
CA GLN A 2 16.29 13.45 2.37
C GLN A 2 15.97 12.49 1.20
N ILE A 3 15.63 13.04 0.03
CA ILE A 3 15.11 12.34 -1.16
C ILE A 3 16.08 11.28 -1.77
N THR A 4 17.27 11.08 -1.20
CA THR A 4 18.32 10.18 -1.71
C THR A 4 18.20 8.70 -1.29
N ASP A 5 17.34 8.36 -0.33
CA ASP A 5 17.23 6.99 0.23
C ASP A 5 16.03 6.18 -0.31
N ALA A 6 15.39 6.64 -1.39
CA ALA A 6 14.21 5.95 -1.93
C ALA A 6 14.54 4.52 -2.38
N ILE A 7 13.77 3.53 -1.91
CA ILE A 7 13.86 2.15 -2.37
C ILE A 7 13.67 2.10 -3.88
N GLN A 8 14.64 1.50 -4.59
CA GLN A 8 14.63 1.35 -6.04
C GLN A 8 14.21 -0.08 -6.40
N PRO A 9 13.74 -0.34 -7.63
CA PRO A 9 13.39 -1.69 -8.08
C PRO A 9 14.52 -2.72 -7.86
N LYS A 10 15.79 -2.32 -8.07
CA LYS A 10 16.96 -3.17 -7.81
C LYS A 10 17.08 -3.61 -6.34
N HIS A 11 16.63 -2.81 -5.37
CA HIS A 11 16.64 -3.16 -3.96
C HIS A 11 15.61 -4.25 -3.66
N MET A 12 14.43 -4.21 -4.30
CA MET A 12 13.45 -5.29 -4.21
C MET A 12 13.99 -6.61 -4.77
N THR A 13 14.65 -6.57 -5.93
CA THR A 13 15.29 -7.76 -6.50
C THR A 13 16.33 -8.34 -5.56
N PHE A 14 17.17 -7.49 -4.96
CA PHE A 14 18.18 -7.90 -3.99
C PHE A 14 17.54 -8.55 -2.75
N MET A 15 16.56 -7.89 -2.11
CA MET A 15 15.89 -8.42 -0.93
C MET A 15 15.19 -9.76 -1.19
N LEU A 16 14.43 -9.87 -2.28
CA LEU A 16 13.76 -11.12 -2.65
C LEU A 16 14.76 -12.23 -3.01
N GLY A 17 15.92 -11.87 -3.58
CA GLY A 17 17.03 -12.78 -3.80
C GLY A 17 17.56 -13.37 -2.48
N GLN A 18 17.87 -12.50 -1.50
CA GLN A 18 18.36 -12.94 -0.19
C GLN A 18 17.32 -13.77 0.57
N ILE A 19 16.05 -13.36 0.56
CA ILE A 19 14.97 -14.13 1.18
C ILE A 19 14.89 -15.52 0.55
N ARG A 20 14.96 -15.62 -0.78
CA ARG A 20 14.96 -16.93 -1.46
C ARG A 20 16.14 -17.79 -1.01
N GLU A 21 17.36 -17.24 -0.99
CA GLU A 21 18.55 -17.97 -0.53
C GLU A 21 18.39 -18.51 0.90
N LEU A 22 17.88 -17.69 1.82
CA LEU A 22 17.65 -18.07 3.22
C LEU A 22 16.58 -19.16 3.34
N LEU A 23 15.49 -19.04 2.59
CA LEU A 23 14.35 -19.96 2.71
C LEU A 23 14.51 -21.27 1.91
N THR A 24 15.50 -21.39 1.03
CA THR A 24 15.74 -22.65 0.29
C THR A 24 16.95 -23.44 0.79
N ASN A 25 17.93 -22.77 1.42
CA ASN A 25 19.23 -23.39 1.71
C ASN A 25 19.47 -23.68 3.20
N TYR A 26 18.55 -23.31 4.10
CA TYR A 26 18.74 -23.39 5.56
C TYR A 26 17.70 -24.28 6.27
N GLY A 27 17.08 -25.22 5.55
CA GLY A 27 16.10 -26.16 6.10
C GLY A 27 14.72 -25.52 6.31
N THR A 28 13.94 -26.10 7.23
CA THR A 28 12.62 -25.57 7.60
C THR A 28 12.79 -24.30 8.42
N ILE A 29 12.08 -23.25 8.03
CA ILE A 29 12.06 -21.97 8.72
C ILE A 29 10.66 -21.75 9.31
N ASP A 30 10.56 -21.75 10.64
CA ASP A 30 9.26 -21.65 11.33
C ASP A 30 8.75 -20.20 11.43
N MET A 31 9.66 -19.22 11.45
CA MET A 31 9.32 -17.80 11.61
C MET A 31 10.16 -16.90 10.71
N PHE A 32 9.53 -15.92 10.08
CA PHE A 32 10.16 -14.87 9.29
C PHE A 32 9.73 -13.50 9.83
N MET A 33 10.70 -12.74 10.33
CA MET A 33 10.44 -11.44 10.97
C MET A 33 10.94 -10.30 10.08
N THR A 34 10.07 -9.32 9.80
CA THR A 34 10.49 -8.02 9.27
C THR A 34 10.52 -7.02 10.43
N ASP A 35 11.57 -6.21 10.52
CA ASP A 35 11.66 -5.15 11.51
C ASP A 35 11.33 -3.80 10.88
N GLY A 36 10.51 -3.00 11.57
CA GLY A 36 10.16 -1.66 11.14
C GLY A 36 9.31 -1.60 9.88
N TYR A 37 8.65 -2.70 9.48
CA TYR A 37 7.93 -2.70 8.21
C TYR A 37 6.77 -1.71 8.25
N ALA A 38 5.95 -1.75 9.29
CA ALA A 38 4.80 -0.86 9.40
C ALA A 38 5.16 0.61 9.69
N TRP A 39 6.35 0.97 10.17
CA TRP A 39 6.63 2.37 10.59
C TRP A 39 7.87 3.02 9.98
N GLN A 40 8.76 2.26 9.34
CA GLN A 40 9.89 2.79 8.57
C GLN A 40 9.71 2.57 7.07
N ALA A 41 9.25 1.38 6.70
CA ALA A 41 8.90 1.05 5.33
C ALA A 41 7.38 1.21 5.14
N GLY A 42 6.90 0.94 3.94
CA GLY A 42 5.47 0.88 3.65
C GLY A 42 5.29 0.05 2.41
N GLN A 43 4.08 -0.46 2.17
CA GLN A 43 3.80 -1.36 1.04
C GLN A 43 4.04 -0.73 -0.34
N GLN A 44 4.13 0.60 -0.41
CA GLN A 44 4.47 1.35 -1.62
C GLN A 44 6.00 1.46 -1.84
N ALA A 45 6.80 1.42 -0.77
CA ALA A 45 8.26 1.52 -0.86
C ALA A 45 8.91 0.13 -1.03
N VAL A 46 8.47 -0.82 -0.22
CA VAL A 46 8.83 -2.24 -0.28
C VAL A 46 7.52 -2.99 -0.43
N SER A 47 7.41 -4.05 -1.24
CA SER A 47 6.14 -4.78 -1.32
C SER A 47 6.09 -5.89 -0.26
N TYR A 48 5.37 -5.68 0.84
CA TYR A 48 5.14 -6.69 1.87
C TYR A 48 4.54 -7.95 1.23
N GLN A 49 3.61 -7.73 0.30
CA GLN A 49 2.93 -8.83 -0.36
C GLN A 49 3.86 -9.66 -1.23
N ALA A 50 4.84 -9.04 -1.90
CA ALA A 50 5.86 -9.78 -2.64
C ALA A 50 6.73 -10.62 -1.68
N ILE A 51 7.12 -10.04 -0.54
CA ILE A 51 7.87 -10.75 0.51
C ILE A 51 7.04 -11.91 1.07
N ARG A 52 5.82 -11.66 1.56
CA ARG A 52 4.93 -12.70 2.12
C ARG A 52 4.62 -13.78 1.09
N SER A 53 4.36 -13.41 -0.17
CA SER A 53 4.09 -14.40 -1.22
C SER A 53 5.29 -15.31 -1.45
N LEU A 54 6.51 -14.76 -1.50
CA LEU A 54 7.72 -15.54 -1.63
C LEU A 54 7.95 -16.44 -0.40
N VAL A 55 7.77 -15.90 0.80
CA VAL A 55 7.90 -16.67 2.06
C VAL A 55 6.93 -17.84 2.05
N LYS A 56 5.64 -17.60 1.78
CA LYS A 56 4.61 -18.65 1.77
C LYS A 56 4.73 -19.62 0.60
N GLU A 57 5.32 -19.21 -0.52
CA GLU A 57 5.62 -20.09 -1.65
C GLU A 57 6.74 -21.08 -1.29
N LEU A 58 7.80 -20.60 -0.64
CA LEU A 58 8.97 -21.41 -0.32
C LEU A 58 8.80 -22.20 1.00
N GLN A 59 8.12 -21.61 1.98
CA GLN A 59 7.90 -22.14 3.33
C GLN A 59 6.45 -21.86 3.76
N PRO A 60 5.47 -22.66 3.30
CA PRO A 60 4.04 -22.41 3.54
C PRO A 60 3.65 -22.30 5.03
N ASP A 61 4.32 -23.07 5.88
CA ASP A 61 4.06 -23.12 7.33
C ASP A 61 4.81 -22.03 8.12
N CYS A 62 5.70 -21.26 7.47
CA CYS A 62 6.47 -20.20 8.12
C CYS A 62 5.55 -19.07 8.58
N VAL A 63 5.58 -18.73 9.87
CA VAL A 63 4.81 -17.62 10.45
C VAL A 63 5.50 -16.30 10.11
N THR A 64 4.78 -15.39 9.45
CA THR A 64 5.31 -14.06 9.12
C THR A 64 4.95 -13.06 10.21
N LEU A 65 5.94 -12.26 10.65
CA LEU A 65 5.81 -11.26 11.73
C LEU A 65 6.33 -9.91 11.27
N ASP A 66 5.83 -8.85 11.91
CA ASP A 66 6.37 -7.50 11.78
C ASP A 66 6.64 -6.93 13.18
N ILE A 67 7.89 -6.52 13.42
CA ILE A 67 8.33 -5.83 14.63
C ILE A 67 8.04 -4.33 14.42
N GLY A 68 6.76 -4.00 14.55
CA GLY A 68 6.23 -2.70 14.16
C GLY A 68 5.69 -1.84 15.30
N GLY A 69 5.83 -2.27 16.56
CA GLY A 69 5.15 -1.63 17.69
C GLY A 69 3.62 -1.65 17.59
N LEU A 70 3.04 -2.65 16.92
CA LEU A 70 1.60 -2.73 16.67
C LEU A 70 0.87 -3.43 17.82
N SER A 71 -0.36 -3.01 18.09
CA SER A 71 -1.24 -3.62 19.11
C SER A 71 -2.31 -4.56 18.55
N GLU A 72 -2.47 -4.58 17.23
CA GLU A 72 -3.41 -5.45 16.50
C GLU A 72 -2.73 -5.98 15.23
N PRO A 73 -3.23 -7.09 14.65
CA PRO A 73 -2.62 -7.64 13.45
C PRO A 73 -2.78 -6.67 12.28
N PHE A 74 -1.66 -6.17 11.78
CA PHE A 74 -1.59 -5.54 10.48
C PHE A 74 -1.11 -6.58 9.48
N LEU A 75 0.06 -6.46 8.84
CA LEU A 75 0.47 -7.27 7.67
C LEU A 75 0.73 -8.75 7.95
N SER A 76 0.96 -9.08 9.20
CA SER A 76 1.52 -10.36 9.64
C SER A 76 0.49 -11.41 10.06
N ASP A 77 0.96 -12.66 10.15
CA ASP A 77 0.18 -13.81 10.65
C ASP A 77 0.06 -13.81 12.19
N ALA A 78 1.02 -13.18 12.88
CA ALA A 78 1.05 -12.99 14.33
C ALA A 78 1.43 -11.55 14.70
N ILE A 79 1.15 -11.14 15.93
CA ILE A 79 1.47 -9.81 16.46
C ILE A 79 2.80 -9.86 17.23
N PHE A 80 3.71 -8.92 16.96
CA PHE A 80 4.85 -8.68 17.84
C PHE A 80 4.58 -7.44 18.71
N PHE A 81 4.35 -7.65 20.00
CA PHE A 81 4.22 -6.61 21.00
C PHE A 81 5.61 -6.13 21.41
N GLU A 82 6.00 -4.95 20.92
CA GLU A 82 7.33 -4.39 21.12
C GLU A 82 7.45 -3.70 22.47
N GLU A 83 7.70 -4.49 23.52
CA GLU A 83 7.80 -4.02 24.90
C GLU A 83 8.79 -2.84 25.08
N PRO A 84 9.96 -2.78 24.40
CA PRO A 84 10.84 -1.62 24.46
C PRO A 84 10.22 -0.29 23.97
N LEU A 85 9.18 -0.35 23.14
CA LEU A 85 8.38 0.81 22.71
C LEU A 85 7.14 1.05 23.58
N GLY A 86 6.99 0.31 24.68
CA GLY A 86 5.85 0.40 25.59
C GLY A 86 4.62 -0.37 25.12
N VAL A 87 4.78 -1.30 24.17
CA VAL A 87 3.68 -2.11 23.62
C VAL A 87 3.74 -3.51 24.21
N THR A 88 2.73 -3.89 24.98
CA THR A 88 2.67 -5.20 25.65
C THR A 88 1.41 -5.97 25.27
N ALA A 89 1.47 -7.30 25.34
CA ALA A 89 0.31 -8.14 25.13
C ALA A 89 -0.83 -7.77 26.12
N PRO A 90 -2.02 -7.40 25.62
CA PRO A 90 -3.12 -6.97 26.48
C PRO A 90 -3.74 -8.16 27.22
N ALA A 91 -4.36 -7.87 28.37
CA ALA A 91 -5.22 -8.84 29.05
C ALA A 91 -6.35 -9.29 28.11
N GLY A 92 -6.60 -10.59 28.05
CA GLY A 92 -7.61 -11.16 27.15
C GLY A 92 -7.23 -11.16 25.66
N ASN A 93 -5.93 -11.03 25.33
CA ASN A 93 -5.46 -11.28 23.97
C ASN A 93 -5.97 -12.65 23.49
N THR A 94 -6.40 -12.71 22.23
CA THR A 94 -6.89 -13.95 21.58
C THR A 94 -6.09 -14.26 20.31
N TYR A 95 -5.11 -13.43 19.97
CA TYR A 95 -4.26 -13.62 18.79
C TYR A 95 -2.97 -14.35 19.14
N ALA A 96 -2.38 -15.03 18.15
CA ALA A 96 -1.00 -15.48 18.27
C ALA A 96 -0.09 -14.25 18.47
N GLY A 97 0.56 -14.18 19.63
CA GLY A 97 1.41 -13.07 20.02
C GLY A 97 2.85 -13.47 20.22
N MET A 98 3.75 -12.50 20.08
CA MET A 98 5.12 -12.55 20.54
C MET A 98 5.44 -11.25 21.27
N GLN A 99 6.23 -11.32 22.34
CA GLN A 99 6.73 -10.14 23.03
C GLN A 99 8.21 -10.33 23.33
N GLY A 100 9.01 -9.35 22.95
CA GLY A 100 10.46 -9.45 22.96
C GLY A 100 11.15 -8.56 23.99
N GLN A 101 12.21 -9.08 24.60
CA GLN A 101 13.14 -8.31 25.43
C GLN A 101 14.58 -8.79 25.28
N THR A 102 15.52 -8.05 25.84
CA THR A 102 16.94 -8.39 25.88
C THR A 102 17.34 -8.91 27.27
N ILE A 103 18.19 -9.93 27.33
CA ILE A 103 18.74 -10.42 28.61
C ILE A 103 19.80 -9.47 29.19
N SER A 104 20.46 -8.72 28.31
CA SER A 104 21.54 -7.75 28.52
C SER A 104 21.06 -6.32 28.30
N ASN A 105 21.91 -5.30 28.51
CA ASN A 105 21.54 -3.89 28.31
C ASN A 105 21.39 -3.45 26.83
N GLY A 106 21.30 -4.42 25.91
CA GLY A 106 21.23 -4.15 24.48
C GLY A 106 21.03 -5.41 23.64
N TRP A 107 20.69 -5.20 22.37
CA TRP A 107 20.44 -6.26 21.39
C TRP A 107 21.71 -6.98 20.94
N PHE A 108 22.84 -6.26 20.87
CA PHE A 108 24.14 -6.81 20.54
C PHE A 108 25.03 -6.94 21.78
N TRP A 109 26.02 -7.82 21.68
CA TRP A 109 26.99 -8.03 22.75
C TRP A 109 27.87 -6.79 22.96
N HIS A 110 28.17 -6.48 24.21
CA HIS A 110 29.10 -5.43 24.62
C HIS A 110 30.17 -6.01 25.55
N PRO A 111 31.39 -5.44 25.62
CA PRO A 111 32.41 -5.87 26.60
C PRO A 111 31.96 -5.87 28.07
N SER A 112 30.87 -5.16 28.41
CA SER A 112 30.25 -5.21 29.74
C SER A 112 29.33 -6.41 29.96
N THR A 113 28.81 -7.06 28.91
CA THR A 113 27.84 -8.17 28.97
C THR A 113 28.24 -9.30 29.94
N PRO A 114 29.53 -9.72 30.03
CA PRO A 114 29.93 -10.74 31.01
C PRO A 114 29.78 -10.31 32.48
N THR A 115 29.73 -9.01 32.75
CA THR A 115 29.80 -8.43 34.11
C THR A 115 28.59 -7.57 34.48
N GLU A 116 27.73 -7.23 33.52
CA GLU A 116 26.57 -6.39 33.76
C GLU A 116 25.42 -7.16 34.42
N GLY A 117 24.47 -6.41 35.00
CA GLY A 117 23.27 -6.98 35.57
C GLY A 117 22.33 -7.50 34.49
N LEU A 118 22.38 -8.81 34.23
CA LEU A 118 21.43 -9.48 33.35
C LEU A 118 20.00 -9.44 33.92
N MET A 119 18.99 -9.42 33.05
CA MET A 119 17.57 -9.57 33.42
C MET A 119 17.39 -10.75 34.37
N SER A 120 16.94 -10.45 35.59
CA SER A 120 16.89 -11.43 36.69
C SER A 120 16.03 -12.66 36.32
N LYS A 121 16.36 -13.82 36.91
CA LYS A 121 15.52 -15.04 36.80
C LYS A 121 14.05 -14.74 37.14
N ALA A 122 13.82 -13.98 38.21
CA ALA A 122 12.48 -13.61 38.64
C ALA A 122 11.74 -12.79 37.58
N ALA A 123 12.41 -11.80 36.97
CA ALA A 123 11.82 -10.98 35.91
C ALA A 123 11.46 -11.84 34.68
N ILE A 124 12.35 -12.74 34.23
CA ILE A 124 12.07 -13.64 33.10
C ILE A 124 10.84 -14.53 33.41
N LEU A 125 10.78 -15.11 34.61
CA LEU A 125 9.63 -15.93 35.03
C LEU A 125 8.34 -15.11 35.11
N THR A 126 8.41 -13.84 35.52
CA THR A 126 7.27 -12.92 35.50
C THR A 126 6.77 -12.68 34.07
N HIS A 127 7.65 -12.45 33.10
CA HIS A 127 7.25 -12.33 31.69
C HIS A 127 6.57 -13.61 31.18
N LEU A 128 7.18 -14.78 31.42
CA LEU A 128 6.61 -16.05 30.99
C LEU A 128 5.22 -16.31 31.60
N ALA A 129 5.06 -16.05 32.90
CA ALA A 129 3.79 -16.23 33.61
C ALA A 129 2.69 -15.25 33.13
N ASP A 130 3.06 -14.02 32.75
CA ASP A 130 2.13 -13.03 32.25
C ASP A 130 1.69 -13.31 30.79
N LEU A 131 2.63 -13.73 29.95
CA LEU A 131 2.42 -13.87 28.51
C LEU A 131 1.77 -15.19 28.10
N GLU A 132 2.07 -16.28 28.81
CA GLU A 132 1.47 -17.60 28.54
C GLU A 132 -0.07 -17.57 28.48
N PRO A 133 -0.81 -17.06 29.48
CA PRO A 133 -2.28 -17.01 29.42
C PRO A 133 -2.82 -16.05 28.35
N LYS A 134 -1.97 -15.18 27.79
CA LYS A 134 -2.29 -14.22 26.72
C LYS A 134 -1.94 -14.76 25.34
N TYR A 135 -1.70 -16.07 25.19
CA TYR A 135 -1.31 -16.71 23.92
C TYR A 135 -0.11 -16.02 23.25
N THR A 136 0.82 -15.52 24.07
CA THR A 136 1.96 -14.74 23.62
C THR A 136 3.26 -15.46 24.01
N SER A 137 4.13 -15.70 23.04
CA SER A 137 5.45 -16.26 23.28
C SER A 137 6.42 -15.17 23.76
N PHE A 138 7.24 -15.48 24.76
CA PHE A 138 8.33 -14.59 25.17
C PHE A 138 9.58 -14.85 24.34
N ILE A 139 10.09 -13.81 23.66
CA ILE A 139 11.31 -13.86 22.87
C ILE A 139 12.42 -13.12 23.63
N LEU A 140 13.39 -13.87 24.15
CA LEU A 140 14.50 -13.30 24.91
C LEU A 140 15.78 -13.28 24.06
N ASN A 141 16.21 -12.09 23.66
CA ASN A 141 17.47 -11.91 22.94
C ASN A 141 18.67 -12.17 23.87
N CYS A 142 19.56 -13.05 23.42
CA CYS A 142 20.81 -13.43 24.10
C CYS A 142 21.97 -13.26 23.10
N PRO A 143 22.76 -12.18 23.17
CA PRO A 143 23.73 -11.89 22.12
C PRO A 143 25.00 -12.74 22.25
N PRO A 144 25.47 -13.40 21.17
CA PRO A 144 26.76 -14.06 21.15
C PRO A 144 27.92 -13.05 21.27
N ASN A 145 28.97 -13.45 22.00
CA ASN A 145 30.21 -12.69 22.11
C ASN A 145 31.07 -12.81 20.84
N ARG A 146 32.20 -12.08 20.82
CA ARG A 146 33.13 -12.05 19.66
C ARG A 146 33.80 -13.39 19.33
N ASN A 147 33.70 -14.39 20.21
CA ASN A 147 34.19 -15.74 19.96
C ASN A 147 33.08 -16.65 19.39
N GLY A 148 31.89 -16.13 19.11
CA GLY A 148 30.75 -16.90 18.62
C GLY A 148 30.07 -17.76 19.70
N LEU A 149 30.25 -17.41 20.98
CA LEU A 149 29.69 -18.13 22.13
C LEU A 149 28.75 -17.24 22.93
N LEU A 150 27.78 -17.83 23.64
CA LEU A 150 27.10 -17.14 24.73
C LEU A 150 28.01 -17.06 25.95
N ASP A 151 28.04 -15.92 26.63
CA ASP A 151 28.80 -15.77 27.87
C ASP A 151 28.25 -16.67 28.98
N THR A 152 29.14 -17.15 29.87
CA THR A 152 28.78 -18.12 30.92
C THR A 152 27.67 -17.62 31.85
N ASN A 153 27.64 -16.32 32.17
CA ASN A 153 26.57 -15.73 32.98
C ASN A 153 25.19 -15.80 32.29
N VAL A 154 25.13 -15.62 30.97
CA VAL A 154 23.92 -15.77 30.16
C VAL A 154 23.47 -17.22 30.14
N VAL A 155 24.38 -18.16 29.86
CA VAL A 155 24.08 -19.61 29.84
C VAL A 155 23.55 -20.06 31.21
N ASN A 156 24.20 -19.65 32.31
CA ASN A 156 23.75 -19.97 33.66
C ASN A 156 22.35 -19.42 33.94
N ARG A 157 22.07 -18.17 33.56
CA ARG A 157 20.73 -17.56 33.73
C ARG A 157 19.66 -18.32 32.95
N LEU A 158 19.95 -18.75 31.72
CA LEU A 158 19.02 -19.55 30.93
C LEU A 158 18.76 -20.92 31.56
N ALA A 159 19.79 -21.58 32.09
CA ALA A 159 19.65 -22.84 32.82
C ALA A 159 18.80 -22.69 34.09
N GLU A 160 19.02 -21.62 34.86
CA GLU A 160 18.22 -21.28 36.05
C GLU A 160 16.73 -21.08 35.71
N VAL A 161 16.43 -20.40 34.60
CA VAL A 161 15.05 -20.19 34.13
C VAL A 161 14.45 -21.51 33.64
N GLY A 162 15.17 -22.27 32.82
CA GLY A 162 14.68 -23.55 32.29
C GLY A 162 14.39 -24.58 33.39
N ALA A 163 15.16 -24.58 34.47
CA ALA A 163 14.91 -25.43 35.63
C ALA A 163 13.72 -24.97 36.49
N ALA A 164 13.37 -23.68 36.43
CA ALA A 164 12.32 -23.09 37.25
C ALA A 164 10.96 -22.95 36.54
N TRP A 165 10.96 -22.87 35.20
CA TRP A 165 9.76 -22.68 34.40
C TRP A 165 9.07 -24.01 34.09
N SER A 166 7.74 -24.01 34.13
CA SER A 166 6.92 -25.13 33.69
C SER A 166 5.66 -24.56 33.02
N PRO A 167 5.47 -24.77 31.70
CA PRO A 167 4.29 -24.30 31.00
C PRO A 167 3.01 -24.88 31.59
N ASN A 168 1.94 -24.09 31.58
CA ASN A 168 0.61 -24.53 31.97
C ASN A 168 0.02 -25.47 30.89
N ALA A 169 0.18 -26.78 31.10
CA ALA A 169 -0.37 -27.81 30.22
C ALA A 169 -1.92 -27.83 30.17
N SER A 170 -2.59 -27.19 31.13
CA SER A 170 -4.05 -27.05 31.17
C SER A 170 -4.57 -25.74 30.56
N ARG A 171 -3.68 -24.89 30.02
CA ARG A 171 -4.10 -23.67 29.32
C ARG A 171 -4.95 -24.03 28.10
N PRO A 172 -6.08 -23.33 27.85
CA PRO A 172 -6.87 -23.53 26.64
C PRO A 172 -6.03 -23.37 25.36
N PRO A 173 -6.38 -24.06 24.26
CA PRO A 173 -5.70 -23.87 22.98
C PRO A 173 -5.87 -22.43 22.47
N LEU A 174 -4.96 -22.00 21.57
CA LEU A 174 -5.09 -20.71 20.88
C LEU A 174 -6.48 -20.62 20.23
N PRO A 175 -7.26 -19.55 20.47
CA PRO A 175 -8.53 -19.35 19.81
C PRO A 175 -8.37 -19.32 18.29
N ALA A 176 -9.43 -19.66 17.56
CA ALA A 176 -9.44 -19.53 16.12
C ALA A 176 -9.06 -18.08 15.73
N GLN A 177 -8.02 -17.95 14.91
CA GLN A 177 -7.56 -16.64 14.45
C GLN A 177 -8.59 -16.04 13.48
N PRO A 178 -8.85 -14.73 13.53
CA PRO A 178 -9.79 -14.07 12.64
C PRO A 178 -9.48 -14.30 11.17
N LEU A 179 -10.54 -14.35 10.38
CA LEU A 179 -10.43 -14.42 8.94
C LEU A 179 -9.68 -13.19 8.41
N ARG A 180 -8.89 -13.38 7.36
CA ARG A 180 -8.08 -12.34 6.70
C ARG A 180 -8.35 -12.35 5.18
N ALA A 181 -7.81 -11.40 4.44
CA ALA A 181 -7.55 -11.65 3.02
C ALA A 181 -6.27 -12.49 2.90
N GLU A 182 -6.35 -13.83 2.75
CA GLU A 182 -5.14 -14.69 2.72
C GLU A 182 -4.23 -14.37 1.54
N HIS A 183 -4.83 -13.97 0.42
CA HIS A 183 -4.13 -13.66 -0.82
C HIS A 183 -4.46 -12.23 -1.26
N PRO A 184 -3.91 -11.22 -0.56
CA PRO A 184 -4.19 -9.83 -0.88
C PRO A 184 -3.46 -9.41 -2.18
N VAL A 185 -4.06 -8.45 -2.87
CA VAL A 185 -3.50 -7.75 -4.02
C VAL A 185 -3.04 -6.39 -3.52
N THR A 186 -1.79 -6.01 -3.80
CA THR A 186 -1.27 -4.69 -3.44
C THR A 186 -1.95 -3.61 -4.28
N PRO A 187 -2.68 -2.65 -3.67
CA PRO A 187 -3.24 -1.53 -4.39
C PRO A 187 -2.14 -0.60 -4.93
N VAL A 188 -2.41 0.02 -6.08
CA VAL A 188 -1.48 0.97 -6.71
C VAL A 188 -1.90 2.42 -6.52
N ASN A 189 -3.17 2.67 -6.24
CA ASN A 189 -3.71 4.01 -6.06
C ASN A 189 -5.00 4.00 -5.24
N ALA A 190 -5.37 5.16 -4.70
CA ALA A 190 -6.65 5.38 -4.04
C ALA A 190 -7.11 6.84 -4.24
N TYR A 191 -8.42 7.03 -4.40
CA TYR A 191 -9.04 8.36 -4.48
C TYR A 191 -10.35 8.38 -3.68
N ALA A 192 -10.74 9.53 -3.17
CA ALA A 192 -11.92 9.67 -2.31
C ALA A 192 -12.80 10.87 -2.71
N THR A 193 -14.07 10.84 -2.30
CA THR A 193 -15.00 11.97 -2.50
C THR A 193 -14.68 13.17 -1.61
N GLY A 194 -13.84 12.98 -0.59
CA GLY A 194 -13.33 14.02 0.29
C GLY A 194 -12.35 13.47 1.30
N PHE A 195 -11.52 14.34 1.86
CA PHE A 195 -10.61 14.03 2.96
C PHE A 195 -10.15 15.30 3.69
N HIS A 196 -9.78 15.16 4.96
CA HIS A 196 -9.15 16.22 5.72
C HIS A 196 -7.76 16.53 5.16
N THR A 197 -7.33 17.79 5.15
CA THR A 197 -6.03 18.18 4.59
C THR A 197 -4.89 17.44 5.31
N GLY A 198 -4.09 16.67 4.56
CA GLY A 198 -3.01 15.83 5.11
C GLY A 198 -3.40 14.38 5.40
N GLU A 199 -4.69 14.05 5.40
CA GLU A 199 -5.23 12.70 5.70
C GLU A 199 -5.88 12.08 4.44
N GLY A 200 -5.14 12.12 3.33
CA GLY A 200 -5.61 11.74 2.00
C GLY A 200 -5.82 10.23 1.79
N PRO A 201 -6.46 9.85 0.68
CA PRO A 201 -6.83 8.46 0.40
C PRO A 201 -5.64 7.49 0.28
N LEU A 202 -4.46 7.98 -0.11
CA LEU A 202 -3.25 7.16 -0.21
C LEU A 202 -2.78 6.62 1.14
N ASN A 203 -3.10 7.31 2.24
CA ASN A 203 -2.76 6.85 3.59
C ASN A 203 -3.51 5.54 3.96
N ALA A 204 -4.64 5.23 3.31
CA ALA A 204 -5.32 3.95 3.53
C ALA A 204 -4.57 2.76 2.90
N ILE A 205 -3.61 3.02 2.00
CA ILE A 205 -2.88 2.02 1.21
C ILE A 205 -1.36 2.24 1.23
N ASP A 206 -0.83 3.01 2.15
CA ASP A 206 0.61 3.24 2.27
C ASP A 206 1.33 2.09 3.00
N GLY A 207 0.59 1.31 3.79
CA GLY A 207 1.13 0.25 4.64
C GLY A 207 1.91 0.78 5.84
N LEU A 208 1.66 2.03 6.23
CA LEU A 208 2.27 2.69 7.37
C LEU A 208 1.31 2.70 8.57
N SER A 209 1.86 2.51 9.75
CA SER A 209 1.27 2.69 11.07
C SER A 209 2.39 3.26 11.91
N ASP A 210 2.59 4.58 11.80
CA ASP A 210 3.73 5.20 12.45
C ASP A 210 3.55 5.22 13.99
N VAL A 211 4.67 5.29 14.71
CA VAL A 211 4.69 5.17 16.18
C VAL A 211 4.21 6.47 16.87
N ARG A 212 3.85 7.53 16.11
CA ARG A 212 3.54 8.88 16.67
C ARG A 212 2.34 9.60 16.04
N TYR A 213 1.96 9.35 14.79
CA TYR A 213 0.90 10.04 14.04
C TYR A 213 0.32 9.21 12.89
N GLU A 214 -0.52 8.23 13.21
CA GLU A 214 -0.91 7.23 12.21
C GLU A 214 -1.43 7.87 10.92
N THR A 215 -0.89 7.43 9.79
CA THR A 215 -1.37 7.84 8.48
C THR A 215 -2.68 7.11 8.21
N CYS A 216 -3.77 7.87 8.07
CA CYS A 216 -5.05 7.33 7.65
C CYS A 216 -5.71 8.24 6.61
N TRP A 217 -6.60 7.66 5.81
CA TRP A 217 -7.61 8.45 5.12
C TRP A 217 -8.67 8.84 6.14
N SER A 218 -9.02 10.12 6.22
CA SER A 218 -10.00 10.61 7.18
C SER A 218 -10.88 11.70 6.59
N THR A 219 -12.15 11.71 6.98
CA THR A 219 -13.14 12.71 6.57
C THR A 219 -13.48 13.69 7.69
N TRP A 220 -12.68 13.75 8.75
CA TRP A 220 -13.00 14.61 9.89
C TRP A 220 -12.96 16.10 9.49
N GLY A 221 -13.90 16.87 10.04
CA GLY A 221 -13.99 18.31 9.79
C GLY A 221 -14.43 18.69 8.37
N LEU A 222 -14.84 17.73 7.53
CA LEU A 222 -15.47 18.05 6.25
C LEU A 222 -16.85 18.69 6.46
N PRO A 223 -17.25 19.65 5.62
CA PRO A 223 -18.53 20.35 5.75
C PRO A 223 -19.73 19.47 5.37
N ALA A 224 -19.53 18.51 4.46
CA ALA A 224 -20.55 17.55 4.08
C ALA A 224 -20.54 16.37 5.08
N PRO A 225 -21.70 15.92 5.58
CA PRO A 225 -21.78 14.71 6.38
C PRO A 225 -21.59 13.46 5.51
N LEU A 226 -21.41 12.30 6.16
CA LEU A 226 -21.49 11.00 5.50
C LEU A 226 -22.81 10.87 4.69
N PRO A 227 -22.79 10.22 3.51
CA PRO A 227 -21.75 9.30 3.07
C PRO A 227 -20.57 9.94 2.33
N HIS A 228 -19.37 9.43 2.63
CA HIS A 228 -18.17 9.61 1.83
C HIS A 228 -17.69 8.27 1.30
N SER A 229 -16.93 8.28 0.20
CA SER A 229 -16.37 7.05 -0.34
C SER A 229 -14.90 7.21 -0.66
N ILE A 230 -14.17 6.12 -0.46
CA ILE A 230 -12.83 5.90 -0.99
C ILE A 230 -12.90 4.76 -2.01
N THR A 231 -12.21 4.92 -3.12
CA THR A 231 -12.05 3.89 -4.15
C THR A 231 -10.59 3.51 -4.26
N ILE A 232 -10.33 2.22 -4.19
CA ILE A 232 -9.02 1.59 -4.22
C ILE A 232 -8.81 0.97 -5.60
N ASP A 233 -7.71 1.32 -6.25
CA ASP A 233 -7.28 0.79 -7.54
C ASP A 233 -6.26 -0.34 -7.32
N LEU A 234 -6.57 -1.52 -7.86
CA LEU A 234 -5.73 -2.72 -7.74
C LEU A 234 -4.65 -2.82 -8.85
N GLY A 235 -4.54 -1.81 -9.72
CA GLY A 235 -3.53 -1.73 -10.79
C GLY A 235 -3.74 -2.73 -11.93
N GLY A 236 -4.92 -3.35 -11.94
CA GLY A 236 -5.24 -4.52 -12.74
C GLY A 236 -6.61 -5.08 -12.37
N VAL A 237 -7.26 -5.75 -13.30
CA VAL A 237 -8.39 -6.63 -13.02
C VAL A 237 -7.84 -7.98 -12.59
N TRP A 238 -8.16 -8.35 -11.36
CA TRP A 238 -7.73 -9.60 -10.73
C TRP A 238 -8.92 -10.55 -10.59
N SER A 239 -8.71 -11.83 -10.88
CA SER A 239 -9.71 -12.88 -10.63
C SER A 239 -9.78 -13.24 -9.15
N ASN A 240 -10.82 -13.99 -8.77
CA ASN A 240 -10.95 -14.58 -7.43
C ASN A 240 -10.89 -13.58 -6.26
N VAL A 241 -11.15 -12.29 -6.50
CA VAL A 241 -11.23 -11.30 -5.44
C VAL A 241 -12.59 -11.45 -4.74
N SER A 242 -12.55 -11.67 -3.43
CA SER A 242 -13.71 -12.01 -2.61
C SER A 242 -13.73 -11.35 -1.23
N THR A 243 -12.72 -10.56 -0.89
CA THR A 243 -12.56 -10.02 0.47
C THR A 243 -12.04 -8.60 0.51
N LEU A 244 -12.53 -7.87 1.52
CA LEU A 244 -12.00 -6.60 2.00
C LEU A 244 -11.75 -6.73 3.51
N GLU A 245 -10.54 -6.39 3.93
CA GLU A 245 -10.17 -6.14 5.32
C GLU A 245 -9.96 -4.63 5.49
N TYR A 246 -10.62 -4.05 6.47
CA TYR A 246 -10.53 -2.65 6.88
C TYR A 246 -9.88 -2.58 8.26
N LEU A 247 -8.82 -1.78 8.39
CA LEU A 247 -8.20 -1.45 9.67
C LEU A 247 -8.69 -0.07 10.16
N PRO A 248 -9.41 0.00 11.29
CA PRO A 248 -9.70 1.26 11.97
C PRO A 248 -8.40 1.94 12.43
N LYS A 249 -8.51 3.20 12.87
CA LYS A 249 -7.35 3.90 13.45
C LYS A 249 -6.76 3.13 14.64
N GLN A 250 -5.47 2.85 14.60
CA GLN A 250 -4.68 2.23 15.65
C GLN A 250 -4.27 3.24 16.73
N TRP A 251 -4.02 4.50 16.37
CA TRP A 251 -3.56 5.54 17.28
C TRP A 251 -4.50 6.75 17.32
N SER A 252 -4.80 7.25 18.52
CA SER A 252 -5.50 8.55 18.67
C SER A 252 -5.11 9.27 19.94
N ARG A 253 -4.92 10.59 19.86
CA ARG A 253 -4.52 11.46 20.98
C ARG A 253 -5.51 11.43 22.16
N SER A 254 -6.77 11.10 21.89
CA SER A 254 -7.86 11.05 22.87
C SER A 254 -8.26 9.62 23.27
N ASN A 255 -7.58 8.60 22.74
CA ASN A 255 -7.94 7.19 22.87
C ASN A 255 -9.41 6.88 22.46
N SER A 256 -10.02 7.73 21.63
CA SER A 256 -11.40 7.60 21.13
C SER A 256 -11.50 6.60 19.96
N THR A 257 -12.69 6.04 19.74
CA THR A 257 -13.05 5.23 18.56
C THR A 257 -13.71 6.05 17.45
N ASP A 258 -13.79 7.38 17.55
CA ASP A 258 -14.37 8.22 16.49
C ASP A 258 -13.72 7.97 15.13
N GLY A 259 -14.52 7.86 14.07
CA GLY A 259 -14.02 7.47 12.75
C GLY A 259 -14.17 5.99 12.42
N ASP A 260 -14.41 5.14 13.43
CA ASP A 260 -14.63 3.71 13.23
C ASP A 260 -15.89 3.49 12.40
N ILE A 261 -15.73 2.85 11.24
CA ILE A 261 -16.84 2.57 10.33
C ILE A 261 -17.79 1.57 11.00
N THR A 262 -19.06 1.97 11.13
CA THR A 262 -20.13 1.12 11.69
C THR A 262 -21.08 0.61 10.61
N SER A 263 -21.18 1.31 9.48
CA SER A 263 -21.91 0.86 8.30
C SER A 263 -21.25 1.33 7.01
N CYS A 264 -21.05 0.42 6.05
CA CYS A 264 -20.61 0.76 4.70
C CYS A 264 -21.25 -0.12 3.62
N THR A 265 -21.31 0.41 2.40
CA THR A 265 -21.60 -0.33 1.18
C THR A 265 -20.29 -0.60 0.44
N ILE A 266 -20.05 -1.86 0.07
CA ILE A 266 -18.85 -2.27 -0.66
C ILE A 266 -19.25 -2.56 -2.10
N LEU A 267 -18.61 -1.84 -3.03
CA LEU A 267 -18.85 -1.99 -4.46
C LEU A 267 -17.56 -2.38 -5.17
N THR A 268 -17.67 -3.17 -6.22
CA THR A 268 -16.54 -3.54 -7.09
C THR A 268 -16.78 -3.07 -8.52
N SER A 269 -15.71 -2.80 -9.23
CA SER A 269 -15.73 -2.49 -10.66
C SER A 269 -14.52 -3.12 -11.36
N THR A 270 -14.64 -3.41 -12.65
CA THR A 270 -13.52 -3.79 -13.52
C THR A 270 -13.02 -2.65 -14.40
N ASP A 271 -13.78 -1.55 -14.51
CA ASP A 271 -13.52 -0.42 -15.42
C ASP A 271 -13.31 0.92 -14.68
N GLY A 272 -13.61 0.98 -13.39
CA GLY A 272 -13.49 2.17 -12.56
C GLY A 272 -14.65 3.16 -12.74
N VAL A 273 -15.67 2.77 -13.51
CA VAL A 273 -16.83 3.60 -13.86
C VAL A 273 -18.11 2.96 -13.34
N THR A 274 -18.36 1.71 -13.74
CA THR A 274 -19.57 0.99 -13.38
C THR A 274 -19.30 0.17 -12.12
N PHE A 275 -19.90 0.57 -11.01
CA PHE A 275 -19.76 -0.11 -9.73
C PHE A 275 -21.01 -0.95 -9.42
N THR A 276 -20.77 -2.20 -9.03
CA THR A 276 -21.82 -3.10 -8.53
C THR A 276 -21.60 -3.34 -7.05
N GLN A 277 -22.64 -3.16 -6.23
CA GLN A 277 -22.59 -3.54 -4.82
C GLN A 277 -22.40 -5.06 -4.69
N VAL A 278 -21.45 -5.47 -3.84
CA VAL A 278 -21.12 -6.88 -3.62
C VAL A 278 -21.31 -7.33 -2.18
N ALA A 279 -21.23 -6.39 -1.24
CA ALA A 279 -21.38 -6.65 0.18
C ALA A 279 -21.76 -5.36 0.92
N THR A 280 -22.15 -5.53 2.18
CA THR A 280 -22.23 -4.45 3.17
C THR A 280 -21.33 -4.80 4.35
N GLY A 281 -20.78 -3.78 4.99
CA GLY A 281 -20.04 -3.91 6.25
C GLY A 281 -20.86 -3.33 7.38
N THR A 282 -21.04 -4.09 8.46
CA THR A 282 -21.69 -3.63 9.69
C THR A 282 -20.87 -4.09 10.88
N TRP A 283 -20.31 -3.14 11.62
CA TRP A 283 -19.40 -3.43 12.72
C TRP A 283 -19.68 -2.53 13.93
N ALA A 284 -19.31 -2.99 15.12
CA ALA A 284 -19.32 -2.14 16.30
C ALA A 284 -18.13 -1.17 16.26
N GLY A 285 -18.38 0.11 16.53
CA GLY A 285 -17.37 1.18 16.63
C GLY A 285 -16.72 1.24 18.01
N ASN A 286 -16.21 0.11 18.48
CA ASN A 286 -15.73 -0.07 19.85
C ASN A 286 -14.36 -0.78 19.92
N SER A 287 -13.68 -0.98 18.79
CA SER A 287 -12.41 -1.72 18.76
C SER A 287 -11.57 -1.33 17.56
N ARG A 288 -10.25 -1.30 17.75
CA ARG A 288 -9.26 -1.05 16.69
C ARG A 288 -8.91 -2.28 15.86
N LYS A 289 -9.58 -3.40 16.11
CA LYS A 289 -9.36 -4.67 15.40
C LYS A 289 -9.73 -4.55 13.91
N PRO A 290 -8.97 -5.21 13.02
CA PRO A 290 -9.36 -5.37 11.64
C PRO A 290 -10.80 -5.89 11.51
N LYS A 291 -11.51 -5.37 10.53
CA LYS A 291 -12.88 -5.74 10.17
C LYS A 291 -12.87 -6.35 8.79
N LEU A 292 -13.66 -7.40 8.58
CA LEU A 292 -13.67 -8.12 7.32
C LEU A 292 -15.08 -8.17 6.73
N ALA A 293 -15.14 -8.09 5.41
CA ALA A 293 -16.33 -8.34 4.61
C ALA A 293 -15.97 -9.26 3.43
N GLU A 294 -16.88 -10.19 3.14
CA GLU A 294 -16.72 -11.19 2.07
C GLU A 294 -17.82 -11.06 1.03
N TRP A 295 -17.51 -11.49 -0.19
CA TRP A 295 -18.45 -11.64 -1.29
C TRP A 295 -18.03 -12.81 -2.20
N PRO A 296 -18.93 -13.33 -3.07
CA PRO A 296 -18.56 -14.39 -4.02
C PRO A 296 -17.39 -13.98 -4.92
N ASN A 297 -16.46 -14.92 -5.18
CA ASN A 297 -15.30 -14.72 -6.04
C ASN A 297 -15.67 -14.07 -7.38
N ARG A 298 -14.98 -12.99 -7.76
CA ARG A 298 -15.22 -12.30 -9.03
C ARG A 298 -13.98 -11.56 -9.52
N ASN A 299 -14.05 -11.11 -10.78
CA ASN A 299 -13.05 -10.23 -11.35
C ASN A 299 -13.24 -8.80 -10.79
N VAL A 300 -12.17 -8.20 -10.28
CA VAL A 300 -12.18 -6.87 -9.63
C VAL A 300 -10.95 -6.08 -10.04
N GLY A 301 -11.14 -4.87 -10.54
CA GLY A 301 -10.09 -3.87 -10.74
C GLY A 301 -10.10 -2.72 -9.73
N PHE A 302 -11.28 -2.41 -9.19
CA PHE A 302 -11.48 -1.37 -8.19
C PHE A 302 -12.44 -1.83 -7.10
N VAL A 303 -12.17 -1.40 -5.87
CA VAL A 303 -13.10 -1.55 -4.73
C VAL A 303 -13.45 -0.17 -4.20
N ARG A 304 -14.74 0.15 -4.14
CA ARG A 304 -15.26 1.37 -3.51
C ARG A 304 -15.88 1.01 -2.17
N ILE A 305 -15.42 1.68 -1.13
CA ILE A 305 -15.98 1.64 0.22
C ILE A 305 -16.78 2.92 0.39
N GLN A 306 -18.09 2.84 0.32
CA GLN A 306 -18.98 3.96 0.66
C GLN A 306 -19.36 3.86 2.13
N VAL A 307 -18.84 4.76 2.94
CA VAL A 307 -19.11 4.79 4.38
C VAL A 307 -20.44 5.47 4.61
N ASN A 308 -21.42 4.72 5.14
CA ASN A 308 -22.76 5.20 5.40
C ASN A 308 -22.90 5.73 6.84
N ALA A 309 -22.19 5.12 7.79
CA ALA A 309 -22.14 5.54 9.19
C ALA A 309 -20.82 5.17 9.85
N ALA A 310 -20.40 6.01 10.79
CA ALA A 310 -19.22 5.81 11.62
C ALA A 310 -19.38 6.57 12.95
N THR A 311 -18.63 6.17 13.97
CA THR A 311 -18.57 6.89 15.26
C THR A 311 -18.05 8.32 15.08
N GLY A 312 -18.55 9.27 15.87
CA GLY A 312 -18.15 10.68 15.75
C GLY A 312 -18.65 11.39 14.47
N GLY A 313 -19.33 10.70 13.55
CA GLY A 313 -19.93 11.30 12.34
C GLY A 313 -18.98 11.50 11.15
N TYR A 314 -17.76 10.95 11.21
CA TYR A 314 -16.77 10.95 10.12
C TYR A 314 -16.13 9.57 9.99
N ALA A 315 -15.41 9.31 8.90
CA ALA A 315 -14.82 8.00 8.62
C ALA A 315 -13.30 8.08 8.63
N ASN A 316 -12.65 7.03 9.16
CA ASN A 316 -11.20 6.83 9.10
C ASN A 316 -10.86 5.44 8.58
N ILE A 317 -9.82 5.34 7.75
CA ILE A 317 -9.21 4.08 7.31
C ILE A 317 -7.69 4.18 7.33
N SER A 318 -7.05 3.41 8.21
CA SER A 318 -5.59 3.31 8.30
C SER A 318 -4.99 2.24 7.41
N GLY A 319 -5.81 1.29 6.98
CA GLY A 319 -5.33 0.21 6.17
C GLY A 319 -6.46 -0.52 5.49
N VAL A 320 -6.24 -0.90 4.24
CA VAL A 320 -7.09 -1.84 3.52
C VAL A 320 -6.29 -3.01 2.97
N ARG A 321 -6.89 -4.20 3.00
CA ARG A 321 -6.48 -5.32 2.15
C ARG A 321 -7.64 -5.79 1.34
N ILE A 322 -7.38 -5.99 0.07
CA ILE A 322 -8.35 -6.51 -0.88
C ILE A 322 -7.71 -7.71 -1.55
N GLY A 323 -8.45 -8.80 -1.69
CA GLY A 323 -7.92 -10.00 -2.32
C GLY A 323 -8.87 -11.18 -2.25
N GLY A 324 -8.32 -12.36 -2.45
CA GLY A 324 -9.09 -13.60 -2.31
C GLY A 324 -9.09 -14.11 -0.87
N ARG A 325 -10.25 -14.57 -0.39
CA ARG A 325 -10.35 -15.23 0.93
C ARG A 325 -9.49 -16.49 0.96
N SER A 326 -9.75 -17.41 0.03
CA SER A 326 -9.14 -18.75 0.02
C SER A 326 -8.53 -19.13 -1.32
N LEU A 327 -8.89 -18.43 -2.40
CA LEU A 327 -8.33 -18.64 -3.73
C LEU A 327 -7.36 -17.51 -4.05
N LYS A 328 -6.19 -17.85 -4.58
CA LYS A 328 -5.18 -16.86 -5.00
C LYS A 328 -5.71 -16.05 -6.20
N PRO A 329 -5.77 -14.72 -6.12
CA PRO A 329 -6.05 -13.87 -7.27
C PRO A 329 -4.97 -14.01 -8.35
N ALA A 330 -5.39 -13.99 -9.61
CA ALA A 330 -4.49 -13.90 -10.76
C ALA A 330 -4.84 -12.65 -11.57
N LEU A 331 -3.82 -11.97 -12.08
CA LEU A 331 -4.02 -10.82 -12.95
C LEU A 331 -4.67 -11.30 -14.26
N VAL A 332 -5.87 -10.81 -14.56
CA VAL A 332 -6.65 -11.16 -15.76
C VAL A 332 -6.42 -10.12 -16.86
N SER A 333 -6.33 -8.85 -16.47
CA SER A 333 -6.08 -7.73 -17.38
C SER A 333 -5.50 -6.57 -16.58
N THR A 334 -4.76 -5.66 -17.20
CA THR A 334 -4.35 -4.41 -16.54
C THR A 334 -5.44 -3.36 -16.75
N THR A 335 -6.04 -2.84 -15.68
CA THR A 335 -6.94 -1.69 -15.77
C THR A 335 -6.14 -0.47 -16.24
N LEU A 336 -6.75 0.34 -17.11
CA LEU A 336 -6.07 0.99 -18.24
C LEU A 336 -4.94 1.99 -17.90
N PRO A 337 -3.99 2.21 -18.85
CA PRO A 337 -3.93 1.57 -20.17
C PRO A 337 -2.90 0.44 -20.25
N GLY A 338 -3.33 -0.72 -20.76
CA GLY A 338 -2.47 -1.88 -21.01
C GLY A 338 -1.52 -1.70 -22.20
N ASP A 339 -0.38 -2.38 -22.15
CA ASP A 339 0.63 -2.37 -23.22
C ASP A 339 0.04 -2.89 -24.54
N ALA A 340 0.48 -2.32 -25.67
CA ALA A 340 0.08 -2.66 -27.04
C ALA A 340 -1.38 -2.38 -27.45
N THR A 341 -2.25 -1.96 -26.52
CA THR A 341 -3.59 -1.45 -26.89
C THR A 341 -3.49 -0.01 -27.41
N VAL A 342 -4.27 0.30 -28.45
CA VAL A 342 -4.39 1.64 -29.02
C VAL A 342 -5.53 2.38 -28.33
N TYR A 343 -5.32 3.64 -28.00
CA TYR A 343 -6.25 4.51 -27.28
C TYR A 343 -6.41 5.86 -27.96
N ARG A 344 -7.44 6.58 -27.51
CA ARG A 344 -7.70 8.00 -27.75
C ARG A 344 -7.66 8.73 -26.41
N LEU A 345 -7.09 9.94 -26.39
CA LEU A 345 -7.15 10.85 -25.25
C LEU A 345 -8.19 11.92 -25.57
N ILE A 346 -9.31 11.92 -24.84
CA ILE A 346 -10.43 12.84 -25.10
C ILE A 346 -10.53 13.83 -23.94
N ALA A 347 -10.37 15.12 -24.20
CA ALA A 347 -10.47 16.16 -23.19
C ALA A 347 -11.90 16.19 -22.61
N ARG A 348 -12.01 16.19 -21.28
CA ARG A 348 -13.30 16.07 -20.57
C ARG A 348 -14.24 17.25 -20.87
N HIS A 349 -13.71 18.46 -20.98
CA HIS A 349 -14.52 19.68 -21.14
C HIS A 349 -15.05 19.85 -22.56
N SER A 350 -14.27 19.52 -23.59
CA SER A 350 -14.62 19.77 -24.99
C SER A 350 -15.09 18.52 -25.75
N GLY A 351 -14.76 17.32 -25.25
CA GLY A 351 -15.00 16.07 -25.98
C GLY A 351 -14.08 15.88 -27.21
N GLN A 352 -13.08 16.75 -27.38
CA GLN A 352 -12.12 16.69 -28.50
C GLN A 352 -10.90 15.83 -28.15
N ALA A 353 -10.22 15.32 -29.18
CA ALA A 353 -9.09 14.41 -29.03
C ALA A 353 -7.76 15.16 -29.00
N ALA A 354 -6.78 14.65 -28.25
CA ALA A 354 -5.38 15.02 -28.40
C ALA A 354 -4.86 14.58 -29.78
N ASP A 355 -4.40 15.55 -30.56
CA ASP A 355 -4.14 15.45 -32.00
C ASP A 355 -2.75 16.00 -32.32
N VAL A 356 -1.92 15.20 -33.02
CA VAL A 356 -0.64 15.69 -33.53
C VAL A 356 -0.90 16.59 -34.75
N VAL A 357 -0.50 17.86 -34.65
CA VAL A 357 -0.80 18.90 -35.64
C VAL A 357 -0.41 18.47 -37.06
N GLY A 358 -1.39 18.50 -37.96
CA GLY A 358 -1.20 18.22 -39.38
C GLY A 358 -0.68 16.81 -39.68
N ARG A 359 -0.83 15.86 -38.75
CA ARG A 359 -0.31 14.48 -38.85
C ARG A 359 1.20 14.42 -39.10
N ARG A 360 1.94 15.45 -38.71
CA ARG A 360 3.40 15.49 -38.92
C ARG A 360 4.09 14.47 -38.02
N THR A 361 5.29 14.08 -38.43
CA THR A 361 6.12 13.10 -37.74
C THR A 361 7.47 13.65 -37.32
N THR A 362 7.69 14.95 -37.50
CA THR A 362 8.93 15.64 -37.12
C THR A 362 8.95 15.93 -35.62
N ASP A 363 10.14 15.84 -35.01
CA ASP A 363 10.34 16.22 -33.61
C ASP A 363 9.90 17.67 -33.38
N GLY A 364 9.22 17.89 -32.26
CA GLY A 364 8.66 19.19 -31.89
C GLY A 364 7.38 19.57 -32.60
N THR A 365 6.74 18.64 -33.31
CA THR A 365 5.37 18.89 -33.77
C THR A 365 4.45 19.03 -32.54
N PRO A 366 3.71 20.14 -32.39
CA PRO A 366 2.83 20.36 -31.25
C PRO A 366 1.65 19.39 -31.20
N ILE A 367 1.10 19.22 -30.00
CA ILE A 367 -0.22 18.63 -29.78
C ILE A 367 -1.25 19.75 -29.70
N GLN A 368 -2.38 19.53 -30.36
CA GLN A 368 -3.57 20.37 -30.27
C GLN A 368 -4.76 19.50 -29.85
N GLN A 369 -5.87 20.12 -29.45
CA GLN A 369 -7.15 19.42 -29.49
C GLN A 369 -7.78 19.56 -30.89
N TRP A 370 -8.46 18.50 -31.33
CA TRP A 370 -9.20 18.49 -32.59
C TRP A 370 -10.44 17.58 -32.49
N PRO A 371 -11.51 17.84 -33.26
CA PRO A 371 -12.63 16.91 -33.38
C PRO A 371 -12.16 15.47 -33.64
N LEU A 372 -12.84 14.50 -33.03
CA LEU A 372 -12.50 13.10 -33.19
C LEU A 372 -12.76 12.65 -34.64
N LEU A 373 -11.69 12.28 -35.34
CA LEU A 373 -11.72 11.83 -36.74
C LEU A 373 -11.16 10.42 -36.91
N ASP A 374 -10.80 9.76 -35.81
CA ASP A 374 -10.25 8.40 -35.75
C ASP A 374 -8.97 8.16 -36.60
N GLN A 375 -8.21 9.23 -36.82
CA GLN A 375 -6.98 9.21 -37.61
C GLN A 375 -5.76 8.77 -36.78
N THR A 376 -4.69 8.36 -37.46
CA THR A 376 -3.48 7.83 -36.80
C THR A 376 -2.77 8.85 -35.91
N ASN A 377 -2.94 10.14 -36.16
CA ASN A 377 -2.41 11.23 -35.34
C ASN A 377 -3.24 11.52 -34.06
N GLN A 378 -4.37 10.83 -33.87
CA GLN A 378 -5.21 10.86 -32.67
C GLN A 378 -5.16 9.54 -31.88
N LYS A 379 -4.27 8.63 -32.30
CA LYS A 379 -4.10 7.28 -31.76
C LYS A 379 -2.82 7.22 -30.94
N TRP A 380 -2.94 6.67 -29.74
CA TRP A 380 -1.86 6.61 -28.76
C TRP A 380 -1.74 5.19 -28.20
N THR A 381 -0.52 4.72 -27.98
CA THR A 381 -0.25 3.52 -27.17
C THR A 381 0.44 3.93 -25.89
N PHE A 382 0.20 3.17 -24.82
CA PHE A 382 0.86 3.36 -23.54
C PHE A 382 1.85 2.23 -23.34
N VAL A 383 3.06 2.58 -22.93
CA VAL A 383 4.13 1.62 -22.65
C VAL A 383 4.62 1.86 -21.24
N LYS A 384 4.51 0.85 -20.38
CA LYS A 384 5.00 0.94 -19.00
C LYS A 384 6.51 1.13 -18.96
N THR A 385 6.96 2.00 -18.06
CA THR A 385 8.39 2.20 -17.75
C THR A 385 8.91 1.26 -16.66
N GLY A 386 7.99 0.60 -15.92
CA GLY A 386 8.30 -0.34 -14.84
C GLY A 386 8.33 0.26 -13.43
N ASP A 387 8.20 1.59 -13.30
CA ASP A 387 8.24 2.32 -12.03
C ASP A 387 7.00 3.20 -11.80
N GLY A 388 5.85 2.79 -12.35
CA GLY A 388 4.56 3.49 -12.19
C GLY A 388 4.29 4.59 -13.22
N TYR A 389 5.22 4.88 -14.13
CA TYR A 389 5.03 5.83 -15.23
C TYR A 389 4.78 5.15 -16.57
N TYR A 390 4.24 5.92 -17.52
CA TYR A 390 3.99 5.52 -18.90
C TYR A 390 4.76 6.39 -19.89
N LYS A 391 5.22 5.77 -20.96
CA LYS A 391 5.54 6.44 -22.23
C LYS A 391 4.30 6.40 -23.11
N ILE A 392 3.86 7.57 -23.59
CA ILE A 392 2.66 7.70 -24.40
C ILE A 392 3.09 7.93 -25.85
N LYS A 393 2.95 6.92 -26.71
CA LYS A 393 3.50 6.90 -28.06
C LYS A 393 2.40 7.15 -29.09
N GLY A 394 2.58 8.16 -29.93
CA GLY A 394 1.68 8.42 -31.06
C GLY A 394 1.81 7.30 -32.11
N VAL A 395 0.70 6.69 -32.49
CA VAL A 395 0.66 5.59 -33.47
C VAL A 395 1.08 6.10 -34.86
N GLY A 396 0.64 7.30 -35.26
CA GLY A 396 0.98 7.86 -36.56
C GLY A 396 2.45 8.27 -36.71
N SER A 397 3.07 8.79 -35.65
CA SER A 397 4.46 9.29 -35.69
C SER A 397 5.50 8.29 -35.19
N GLY A 398 5.10 7.33 -34.36
CA GLY A 398 6.01 6.46 -33.63
C GLY A 398 6.82 7.20 -32.55
N LYS A 399 6.43 8.43 -32.19
CA LYS A 399 7.14 9.31 -31.26
C LYS A 399 6.36 9.50 -29.95
N LEU A 400 7.06 9.90 -28.89
CA LEU A 400 6.49 10.05 -27.56
C LEU A 400 5.89 11.44 -27.35
N LEU A 401 4.79 11.50 -26.60
CA LEU A 401 4.27 12.73 -26.01
C LEU A 401 5.28 13.27 -25.00
N GLU A 402 5.77 14.48 -25.25
CA GLU A 402 6.81 15.15 -24.49
C GLU A 402 6.46 16.60 -24.24
N ILE A 403 6.89 17.13 -23.09
CA ILE A 403 6.93 18.58 -22.86
C ILE A 403 8.24 19.14 -23.41
N GLY A 404 8.12 20.04 -24.37
CA GLY A 404 9.25 20.58 -25.11
C GLY A 404 10.20 21.43 -24.26
N GLY A 405 11.47 21.45 -24.66
CA GLY A 405 12.48 22.38 -24.13
C GLY A 405 12.85 22.15 -22.66
N LEU A 406 12.60 20.96 -22.11
CA LEU A 406 12.78 20.66 -20.68
C LEU A 406 12.01 21.65 -19.79
N SER A 407 10.85 22.12 -20.25
CA SER A 407 10.09 23.12 -19.51
C SER A 407 9.53 22.56 -18.21
N ARG A 408 9.68 23.34 -17.12
CA ARG A 408 8.95 23.16 -15.86
C ARG A 408 7.94 24.28 -15.60
N ALA A 409 7.81 25.20 -16.55
CA ALA A 409 6.90 26.31 -16.44
C ALA A 409 5.48 25.90 -16.82
N ASP A 410 4.52 26.56 -16.20
CA ASP A 410 3.16 26.68 -16.71
C ASP A 410 3.18 27.19 -18.16
N GLY A 411 2.31 26.65 -19.02
CA GLY A 411 2.31 26.93 -20.46
C GLY A 411 3.40 26.18 -21.26
N GLY A 412 4.08 25.21 -20.65
CA GLY A 412 5.06 24.38 -21.37
C GLY A 412 4.40 23.55 -22.46
N THR A 413 4.79 23.75 -23.72
CA THR A 413 4.14 23.13 -24.89
C THR A 413 4.30 21.61 -24.91
N ALA A 414 3.18 20.89 -25.12
CA ALA A 414 3.22 19.47 -25.42
C ALA A 414 3.44 19.22 -26.92
N GLY A 415 4.30 18.27 -27.26
CA GLY A 415 4.56 17.87 -28.64
C GLY A 415 5.03 16.41 -28.73
N ILE A 416 5.49 16.03 -29.91
CA ILE A 416 6.06 14.69 -30.15
C ILE A 416 7.57 14.72 -30.37
N TRP A 417 8.28 13.78 -29.76
CA TRP A 417 9.73 13.62 -29.89
C TRP A 417 10.17 12.15 -29.93
N GLY A 418 11.34 11.89 -30.50
CA GLY A 418 11.98 10.56 -30.44
C GLY A 418 12.24 10.11 -28.99
N ASP A 419 12.11 8.81 -28.73
CA ASP A 419 12.36 8.23 -27.40
C ASP A 419 13.83 8.46 -26.99
N ALA A 420 14.03 9.27 -25.96
CA ALA A 420 15.32 9.62 -25.38
C ALA A 420 15.46 9.08 -23.95
N ALA A 421 14.52 8.22 -23.50
CA ALA A 421 14.40 7.77 -22.11
C ALA A 421 14.43 8.93 -21.09
N ALA A 422 13.89 10.08 -21.47
CA ALA A 422 14.04 11.32 -20.72
C ALA A 422 12.82 11.57 -19.81
N PRO A 423 12.98 12.11 -18.59
CA PRO A 423 11.87 12.30 -17.65
C PRO A 423 10.70 13.12 -18.19
N GLN A 424 10.93 14.08 -19.08
CA GLN A 424 9.86 14.88 -19.70
C GLN A 424 8.98 14.10 -20.70
N GLN A 425 9.33 12.83 -21.00
CA GLN A 425 8.59 11.89 -21.84
C GLN A 425 7.76 10.88 -21.03
N HIS A 426 7.83 10.95 -19.69
CA HIS A 426 7.21 10.01 -18.77
C HIS A 426 6.01 10.65 -18.06
N TRP A 427 4.90 9.91 -18.01
CA TRP A 427 3.62 10.41 -17.52
C TRP A 427 3.04 9.48 -16.46
N ALA A 428 2.64 10.03 -15.31
CA ALA A 428 1.77 9.33 -14.39
C ALA A 428 0.33 9.45 -14.90
N VAL A 429 -0.41 8.33 -14.96
CA VAL A 429 -1.80 8.28 -15.43
C VAL A 429 -2.68 8.00 -14.22
N THR A 430 -3.30 9.04 -13.70
CA THR A 430 -4.01 9.00 -12.41
C THR A 430 -5.52 9.10 -12.63
N PRO A 431 -6.33 8.09 -12.25
CA PRO A 431 -7.78 8.19 -12.37
C PRO A 431 -8.35 9.30 -11.46
N THR A 432 -9.31 10.06 -11.97
CA THR A 432 -10.09 11.07 -11.20
C THR A 432 -11.28 10.45 -10.47
N GLY A 433 -11.64 9.23 -10.84
CA GLY A 433 -12.64 8.43 -10.14
C GLY A 433 -14.04 8.40 -10.73
N ASP A 434 -14.23 9.09 -11.85
CA ASP A 434 -15.48 9.20 -12.61
C ASP A 434 -15.27 8.88 -14.10
N GLY A 435 -14.29 8.02 -14.41
CA GLY A 435 -13.96 7.60 -15.78
C GLY A 435 -13.03 8.55 -16.55
N HIS A 436 -12.44 9.54 -15.88
CA HIS A 436 -11.39 10.40 -16.44
C HIS A 436 -10.05 10.16 -15.73
N PHE A 437 -9.01 10.75 -16.30
CA PHE A 437 -7.63 10.60 -15.89
C PHE A 437 -6.92 11.94 -15.95
N VAL A 438 -5.95 12.13 -15.06
CA VAL A 438 -4.99 13.22 -15.09
C VAL A 438 -3.66 12.63 -15.57
N LEU A 439 -2.98 13.33 -16.47
CA LEU A 439 -1.68 12.93 -16.97
C LEU A 439 -0.63 13.90 -16.42
N ILE A 440 0.14 13.47 -15.41
CA ILE A 440 1.15 14.31 -14.76
C ILE A 440 2.54 14.01 -15.34
N ASN A 441 3.23 15.04 -15.82
CA ASN A 441 4.57 14.90 -16.35
C ASN A 441 5.59 14.63 -15.22
N ARG A 442 6.47 13.65 -15.40
CA ARG A 442 7.46 13.26 -14.40
C ARG A 442 8.51 14.33 -14.12
N TYR A 443 8.89 15.14 -15.11
CA TYR A 443 9.94 16.13 -14.95
C TYR A 443 9.47 17.41 -14.24
N SER A 444 8.28 17.89 -14.59
CA SER A 444 7.73 19.15 -14.06
C SER A 444 6.76 18.96 -12.90
N GLY A 445 6.09 17.81 -12.79
CA GLY A 445 4.98 17.60 -11.87
C GLY A 445 3.68 18.29 -12.30
N LEU A 446 3.62 18.85 -13.50
CA LEU A 446 2.45 19.57 -14.04
C LEU A 446 1.55 18.64 -14.87
N SER A 447 0.28 19.00 -15.01
CA SER A 447 -0.75 18.23 -15.71
C SER A 447 -0.83 18.59 -17.18
N LEU A 448 -1.02 17.59 -18.05
CA LEU A 448 -1.43 17.79 -19.44
C LEU A 448 -2.83 18.43 -19.48
N ALA A 449 -2.95 19.55 -20.16
CA ALA A 449 -4.14 20.38 -20.18
C ALA A 449 -4.37 20.99 -21.57
N VAL A 450 -5.64 21.29 -21.88
CA VAL A 450 -5.98 22.17 -23.01
C VAL A 450 -5.90 23.61 -22.54
N ASP A 451 -5.15 24.43 -23.28
CA ASP A 451 -4.88 25.83 -22.97
C ASP A 451 -6.16 26.63 -22.71
N GLU A 452 -6.15 27.39 -21.61
CA GLU A 452 -7.26 28.18 -21.05
C GLU A 452 -8.63 27.46 -20.99
N GLY A 453 -8.67 26.14 -21.07
CA GLY A 453 -9.92 25.38 -21.22
C GLY A 453 -10.71 25.69 -22.49
N SER A 454 -10.03 26.14 -23.54
CA SER A 454 -10.63 26.45 -24.84
C SER A 454 -11.38 25.24 -25.41
N THR A 455 -12.51 25.49 -26.09
CA THR A 455 -13.28 24.49 -26.85
C THR A 455 -13.08 24.61 -28.36
N ALA A 456 -12.20 25.53 -28.80
CA ALA A 456 -11.90 25.74 -30.20
C ALA A 456 -11.02 24.63 -30.78
N ASN A 457 -11.24 24.31 -32.05
CA ASN A 457 -10.32 23.47 -32.80
C ASN A 457 -8.94 24.14 -32.85
N ALA A 458 -7.88 23.34 -32.86
CA ALA A 458 -6.48 23.80 -32.84
C ALA A 458 -6.02 24.45 -31.54
N ALA A 459 -6.83 24.46 -30.46
CA ALA A 459 -6.35 24.94 -29.18
C ALA A 459 -5.16 24.09 -28.71
N ALA A 460 -4.15 24.76 -28.16
CA ALA A 460 -2.92 24.12 -27.75
C ALA A 460 -3.15 23.14 -26.60
N VAL A 461 -2.36 22.07 -26.60
CA VAL A 461 -2.20 21.20 -25.43
C VAL A 461 -0.84 21.49 -24.82
N GLU A 462 -0.83 21.70 -23.51
CA GLU A 462 0.33 22.16 -22.75
C GLU A 462 0.32 21.55 -21.34
N GLN A 463 1.31 21.92 -20.53
CA GLN A 463 1.33 21.58 -19.11
C GLN A 463 0.92 22.77 -18.24
N GLN A 464 0.15 22.50 -17.18
CA GLN A 464 -0.30 23.51 -16.22
C GLN A 464 -0.36 22.95 -14.79
N PRO A 465 -0.31 23.80 -13.74
CA PRO A 465 -0.60 23.37 -12.38
C PRO A 465 -1.98 22.72 -12.27
N TYR A 466 -2.06 21.53 -11.68
CA TYR A 466 -3.33 20.84 -11.52
C TYR A 466 -4.22 21.55 -10.48
N THR A 467 -5.39 22.00 -10.90
CA THR A 467 -6.38 22.72 -10.09
C THR A 467 -7.75 22.07 -10.13
N SER A 468 -7.82 20.80 -10.53
CA SER A 468 -9.07 20.02 -10.70
C SER A 468 -10.02 20.56 -11.76
N GLN A 469 -9.53 21.38 -12.69
CA GLN A 469 -10.33 21.87 -13.80
C GLN A 469 -10.56 20.78 -14.86
N THR A 470 -11.73 20.80 -15.49
CA THR A 470 -12.12 19.75 -16.45
C THR A 470 -11.25 19.71 -17.70
N HIS A 471 -10.62 20.83 -18.09
CA HIS A 471 -9.67 20.86 -19.22
C HIS A 471 -8.32 20.21 -18.93
N GLN A 472 -8.07 19.79 -17.68
CA GLN A 472 -6.88 19.07 -17.25
C GLN A 472 -7.13 17.55 -17.12
N GLN A 473 -8.32 17.10 -17.54
CA GLN A 473 -8.79 15.73 -17.35
C GLN A 473 -9.17 15.10 -18.68
N TRP A 474 -8.81 13.82 -18.85
CA TRP A 474 -8.89 13.11 -20.11
C TRP A 474 -9.63 11.79 -19.95
N LYS A 475 -10.50 11.42 -20.89
CA LYS A 475 -10.91 10.02 -21.06
C LYS A 475 -9.84 9.29 -21.87
N ILE A 476 -9.45 8.10 -21.43
CA ILE A 476 -8.58 7.20 -22.19
C ILE A 476 -9.45 6.09 -22.76
N VAL A 477 -9.81 6.22 -24.05
CA VAL A 477 -10.80 5.35 -24.71
C VAL A 477 -10.08 4.36 -25.63
N PRO A 478 -10.25 3.04 -25.48
CA PRO A 478 -9.64 2.06 -26.38
C PRO A 478 -10.18 2.22 -27.82
N PHE A 479 -9.36 1.84 -28.79
CA PHE A 479 -9.73 1.80 -30.21
C PHE A 479 -10.47 0.53 -30.59
#